data_AF-A1UHB5-F1
#
_entry.id   AF-A1UHB5-F1
#
_cell.length_a   1.000
_cell.length_b   1.000
_cell.length_c   1.000
_cell.angle_alpha   90.00
_cell.angle_beta   90.00
_cell.angle_gamma   90.00
#
_symmetry.space_group_name_H-M   'P 1'
#
loop_
_entity.id
_entity.type
_entity.pdbx_description
1 polymer ?
#
loop_
_entity_poly.entity_id
_entity_poly.type
_entity_poly.pdbx_seq_one_letter_code
_entity_poly.pdbx_strand_id
1 'polypeptide(L)' 'MPTFESVREKIEGRYGSAIGAAELAAETPEGRTADEQYEERQRAAAERLAQIRAQMHEKD' A
#
# COMPACT_ATOMS: atom_id res chain seq x y z
N MET A 1 -30.83 -15.18 -21.65
CA MET A 1 -30.75 -14.20 -20.55
C MET A 1 -30.03 -14.86 -19.39
N PRO A 2 -29.05 -14.21 -18.73
CA PRO A 2 -28.40 -14.78 -17.55
C PRO A 2 -29.39 -14.89 -16.38
N THR A 3 -29.24 -15.92 -15.54
CA THR A 3 -30.03 -16.10 -14.32
C THR A 3 -29.41 -15.30 -13.18
N PHE A 4 -30.21 -14.97 -12.15
CA PHE A 4 -29.71 -14.32 -10.94
C PHE A 4 -28.54 -15.10 -10.31
N GLU A 5 -28.67 -16.44 -10.24
CA GLU A 5 -27.63 -17.31 -9.70
C GLU A 5 -26.30 -17.18 -10.46
N SER A 6 -26.35 -17.23 -11.79
CA SER A 6 -25.16 -17.12 -12.64
C SER A 6 -24.46 -15.76 -12.51
N VAL A 7 -25.21 -14.70 -12.19
CA VAL A 7 -24.65 -13.37 -11.95
C VAL A 7 -24.01 -13.30 -10.56
N ARG A 8 -24.66 -13.87 -9.53
CA ARG A 8 -24.14 -13.93 -8.17
C ARG A 8 -22.81 -14.68 -8.10
N GLU A 9 -22.76 -15.90 -8.64
CA GLU A 9 -21.55 -16.72 -8.68
C GLU A 9 -20.39 -15.99 -9.36
N LYS A 10 -20.68 -15.28 -10.46
CA LYS A 10 -19.69 -14.49 -11.19
C LYS A 10 -19.17 -13.30 -10.38
N ILE A 11 -20.02 -12.65 -9.60
CA ILE A 11 -19.61 -11.55 -8.71
C ILE A 11 -18.71 -12.09 -7.59
N GLU A 12 -19.14 -13.17 -6.94
CA GLU A 12 -18.37 -13.80 -5.85
C GLU A 12 -17.00 -14.28 -6.34
N GLY A 13 -16.94 -14.93 -7.50
CA GLY A 13 -15.68 -15.36 -8.11
C GLY A 13 -14.75 -14.18 -8.45
N ARG A 14 -15.28 -13.10 -9.03
CA ARG A 14 -14.48 -11.89 -9.32
C ARG A 14 -13.98 -11.22 -8.05
N TYR A 15 -14.83 -11.16 -7.03
CA TYR A 15 -14.49 -10.54 -5.76
C TYR A 15 -13.37 -11.32 -5.04
N GLY A 16 -13.48 -12.65 -4.96
CA GLY A 16 -12.43 -13.50 -4.39
C GLY A 16 -11.10 -13.38 -5.14
N SER A 17 -11.13 -13.41 -6.47
CA SER A 17 -9.92 -13.23 -7.28
C SER A 17 -9.30 -11.85 -7.12
N ALA A 18 -10.10 -10.78 -7.00
CA ALA A 18 -9.60 -9.43 -6.83
C ALA A 18 -8.85 -9.26 -5.50
N ILE A 19 -9.33 -9.90 -4.42
CA ILE A 19 -8.64 -9.90 -3.12
C ILE A 19 -7.27 -10.57 -3.24
N GLY A 20 -7.21 -11.80 -3.76
CA GLY A 20 -5.94 -12.53 -3.87
C GLY A 20 -4.95 -11.91 -4.87
N ALA A 21 -5.44 -11.24 -5.92
CA ALA A 21 -4.59 -10.58 -6.90
C ALA A 21 -3.79 -9.40 -6.29
N ALA A 22 -4.36 -8.69 -5.31
CA ALA A 22 -3.65 -7.60 -4.63
C ALA A 22 -2.48 -8.11 -3.79
N GLU A 23 -2.67 -9.22 -3.07
CA GLU A 23 -1.63 -9.88 -2.28
C GLU A 23 -0.48 -10.35 -3.19
N LEU A 24 -0.81 -11.05 -4.28
CA LEU A 24 0.19 -11.50 -5.25
C LEU A 24 0.95 -10.33 -5.91
N ALA A 25 0.27 -9.23 -6.21
CA ALA A 25 0.90 -8.04 -6.77
C ALA A 25 1.90 -7.40 -5.79
N ALA A 26 1.58 -7.37 -4.49
CA ALA A 26 2.47 -6.85 -3.45
C ALA A 26 3.74 -7.70 -3.30
N GLU A 27 3.64 -9.02 -3.46
CA GLU A 27 4.80 -9.92 -3.32
C GLU A 27 5.78 -9.89 -4.51
N THR A 28 5.39 -9.29 -5.64
CA THR A 28 6.27 -9.09 -6.79
C THR A 28 7.52 -8.27 -6.42
N PRO A 29 8.65 -8.45 -7.12
CA PRO A 29 9.81 -7.57 -6.95
C PRO A 29 9.46 -6.08 -7.10
N GLU A 30 8.61 -5.73 -8.05
CA GLU A 30 8.15 -4.37 -8.30
C GLU A 30 7.30 -3.83 -7.14
N GLY A 31 6.39 -4.65 -6.59
CA GLY A 31 5.59 -4.31 -5.42
C GLY A 31 6.45 -4.03 -4.19
N ARG A 32 7.36 -4.95 -3.87
CA ARG A 32 8.29 -4.81 -2.74
C ARG A 32 9.18 -3.58 -2.87
N THR A 33 9.73 -3.31 -4.06
CA THR A 33 10.56 -2.12 -4.28
C THR A 33 9.79 -0.80 -4.16
N ALA A 34 8.50 -0.78 -4.55
CA ALA A 34 7.66 0.39 -4.38
C ALA A 34 7.40 0.70 -2.88
N ASP A 35 7.14 -0.34 -2.09
CA ASP A 35 6.95 -0.23 -0.64
C ASP A 35 8.25 0.23 0.05
N GLU A 36 9.40 -0.37 -0.30
CA GLU A 36 10.71 0.04 0.22
C GLU A 36 11.01 1.51 -0.07
N GLN A 37 10.77 1.98 -1.30
CA GLN A 37 10.96 3.39 -1.66
C GLN A 37 10.00 4.32 -0.89
N TYR A 38 8.78 3.87 -0.62
CA TYR A 38 7.83 4.63 0.18
C TYR A 38 8.34 4.75 1.64
N GLU A 39 8.75 3.65 2.25
CA GLU A 39 9.29 3.64 3.60
C GLU A 39 10.54 4.51 3.74
N GLU A 40 11.45 4.45 2.76
CA GLU A 40 12.66 5.28 2.73
C GLU A 40 12.30 6.77 2.73
N ARG A 41 11.35 7.19 1.88
CA ARG A 41 10.88 8.59 1.85
C ARG A 41 10.26 9.01 3.18
N GLN A 42 9.46 8.14 3.80
CA GLN A 42 8.83 8.41 5.09
C GLN A 42 9.88 8.56 6.20
N ARG A 43 10.90 7.69 6.21
CA ARG A 43 12.02 7.77 7.16
C ARG A 43 12.82 9.06 6.98
N ALA A 44 13.21 9.38 5.75
CA ALA A 44 13.93 10.62 5.44
C ALA A 44 13.14 11.87 5.86
N ALA A 45 11.82 11.88 5.62
CA ALA A 45 10.95 12.97 6.07
C ALA A 45 10.90 13.06 7.61
N ALA A 46 10.76 11.92 8.31
CA ALA A 46 10.73 11.88 9.76
C ALA A 46 12.05 12.36 10.39
N GLU A 47 13.20 11.93 9.86
CA GLU A 47 14.53 12.39 10.28
C GLU A 47 14.67 13.89 10.07
N ARG A 48 14.24 14.41 8.92
CA ARG A 48 14.31 15.84 8.64
C ARG A 48 13.46 16.66 9.61
N LEU A 49 12.24 16.19 9.93
CA LEU A 49 11.38 16.83 10.91
C LEU A 49 12.00 16.80 12.31
N ALA A 50 12.66 15.71 12.70
CA ALA A 50 13.38 15.60 13.97
C ALA A 50 14.52 16.63 14.06
N GLN A 51 15.31 16.78 12.99
CA GLN A 51 16.37 17.79 12.92
C GLN A 51 15.82 19.21 13.08
N ILE A 52 14.71 19.54 12.40
CA ILE A 52 14.07 20.87 12.50
C ILE A 52 13.64 21.14 13.95
N ARG A 53 12.98 20.18 14.59
CA ARG A 53 12.53 20.32 16.00
C ARG A 53 13.72 20.52 16.94
N ALA A 54 14.81 19.79 16.76
CA ALA A 54 16.02 19.96 17.55
C ALA A 54 16.60 21.37 17.38
N GLN A 55 16.68 21.88 16.14
CA GLN A 55 17.18 23.25 15.87
C GLN A 55 16.28 24.35 16.46
N MET A 56 14.98 24.09 16.62
CA MET A 56 14.08 25.03 17.28
C MET A 56 14.32 25.05 18.79
N HIS A 57 14.48 23.87 19.42
CA HIS A 57 14.74 23.76 20.85
C HIS A 57 16.13 24.24 21.28
N GLU A 58 17.16 24.13 20.42
CA GLU A 58 18.52 24.62 20.73
C GLU A 58 18.61 26.16 20.73
N LYS A 59 17.68 26.84 20.06
CA LYS A 59 17.65 28.31 19.92
C LYS A 59 16.87 29.03 21.03
N ASP A 60 16.24 28.28 21.94
CA ASP A 60 15.55 28.78 23.14
C ASP A 60 16.50 28.79 24.35
#